data_AF-C4JXA7-F1
#
_entry.id   AF-C4JXA7-F1
#
_cell.length_a   1.000
_cell.length_b   1.000
_cell.length_c   1.000
_cell.angle_alpha   90.00
_cell.angle_beta   90.00
_cell.angle_gamma   90.00
#
_symmetry.space_group_name_H-M   'P 1'
#
loop_
_entity.id
_entity.type
_entity.pdbx_description
1 polymer ?
#
loop_
_entity_poly.entity_id
_entity_poly.type
_entity_poly.pdbx_seq_one_letter_code
_entity_poly.pdbx_strand_id
1 'polypeptide(L)'
;MELSISFPLENFSIIGIAQPDSQIYEPEKMRTPGLTAVAAKTSHVNLMTDTVIANLNPETLRAVIRSMLAGDQEGQLASTFQKHVQKYLQRDNGVLPVTASLNLHGEAPFHKTMESINNLRMRILALLGCGLPFESLEIVAGIVRHSAPLLRRVDLADEDTLLSTLAAIDADLVQASTAIQSYLMKNGNRSRLSECQVRALVELKQGLDECQRQSDAHGTEFAFERGMDMLDEILAMVKR
;
A
#
# COMPACT_ATOMS: atom_id res chain seq x y z
N MET A 1 11.67 33.22 -6.45
CA MET A 1 10.42 33.42 -5.71
C MET A 1 10.22 32.14 -4.90
N GLU A 2 10.81 32.11 -3.71
CA GLU A 2 10.79 30.96 -2.80
C GLU A 2 9.50 31.01 -1.97
N LEU A 3 8.77 29.90 -1.94
CA LEU A 3 7.62 29.72 -1.05
C LEU A 3 8.06 28.85 0.12
N SER A 4 8.40 29.51 1.22
CA SER A 4 8.57 28.90 2.54
C SER A 4 7.22 28.42 3.05
N ILE A 5 7.10 27.12 3.32
CA ILE A 5 5.96 26.56 4.06
C ILE A 5 6.45 26.31 5.49
N SER A 6 5.95 27.15 6.40
CA SER A 6 6.13 27.05 7.84
C SER A 6 5.16 26.00 8.40
N PHE A 7 5.65 25.04 9.16
CA PHE A 7 4.83 24.15 9.97
C PHE A 7 4.87 24.58 11.43
N PRO A 8 3.73 24.69 12.14
CA PRO A 8 3.71 25.03 13.55
C PRO A 8 4.21 23.84 14.38
N LEU A 9 5.31 24.05 15.10
CA LEU A 9 5.67 23.29 16.29
C LEU A 9 4.79 23.78 17.44
N GLU A 10 4.00 22.88 18.04
CA GLU A 10 3.69 22.81 19.48
C GLU A 10 2.38 22.04 19.74
N ASN A 11 2.51 20.86 20.34
CA ASN A 11 1.86 20.50 21.62
C ASN A 11 1.95 18.98 21.88
N PHE A 12 3.10 18.55 22.41
CA PHE A 12 3.11 17.42 23.33
C PHE A 12 3.72 17.90 24.64
N SER A 13 2.84 18.26 25.57
CA SER A 13 3.17 18.59 26.94
C SER A 13 3.67 17.32 27.63
N ILE A 14 4.95 17.33 28.03
CA ILE A 14 5.52 16.32 28.93
C ILE A 14 5.05 16.67 30.34
N ILE A 15 4.30 15.75 30.93
CA ILE A 15 3.86 15.78 32.33
C ILE A 15 5.09 15.91 33.24
N GLY A 16 5.04 16.92 34.10
CA GLY A 16 6.13 17.39 34.93
C GLY A 16 6.62 16.41 35.99
N ILE A 17 7.88 16.59 36.37
CA ILE A 17 8.45 16.10 37.61
C ILE A 17 9.10 17.29 38.29
N ALA A 18 8.52 17.71 39.41
CA ALA A 18 9.09 18.69 40.32
C ALA A 18 10.35 18.13 40.99
N GLN A 19 11.36 18.99 41.16
CA GLN A 19 12.55 18.71 41.98
C GLN A 19 12.18 18.48 43.46
N PRO A 20 13.07 17.86 44.24
CA PRO A 20 13.87 18.71 45.12
C PRO A 20 15.36 18.33 45.20
N ASP A 21 16.18 19.37 45.37
CA ASP A 21 17.54 19.29 45.89
C ASP A 21 17.55 18.77 47.34
N SER A 22 18.47 17.86 47.64
CA SER A 22 19.46 17.90 48.74
C SER A 22 19.76 16.54 49.40
N GLN A 23 21.03 16.15 49.21
CA GLN A 23 21.95 15.56 50.20
C GLN A 23 21.93 14.07 50.62
N ILE A 24 23.03 13.40 50.21
CA ILE A 24 23.93 12.48 50.94
C ILE A 24 23.79 10.95 50.74
N TYR A 25 24.97 10.36 50.49
CA TYR A 25 25.50 8.99 50.74
C TYR A 25 25.71 8.10 49.49
N GLU A 26 26.95 8.11 49.00
CA GLU A 26 27.59 6.99 48.29
C GLU A 26 27.93 5.87 49.30
N PRO A 27 27.96 4.58 48.92
CA PRO A 27 29.18 4.08 48.27
C PRO A 27 28.98 3.04 47.16
N GLU A 28 29.90 3.13 46.19
CA GLU A 28 30.42 2.10 45.30
C GLU A 28 29.67 0.76 45.20
N LYS A 29 28.99 0.56 44.07
CA LYS A 29 28.88 -0.76 43.44
C LYS A 29 29.31 -0.67 41.98
N MET A 30 30.33 -1.46 41.67
CA MET A 30 30.92 -1.74 40.35
C MET A 30 29.98 -1.45 39.18
N ARG A 31 30.23 -0.34 38.48
CA ARG A 31 29.71 -0.11 37.13
C ARG A 31 30.39 -1.10 36.19
N THR A 32 29.68 -2.15 35.81
CA THR A 32 29.94 -2.88 34.57
C THR A 32 29.75 -1.92 33.39
N PRO A 33 30.80 -1.56 32.62
CA PRO A 33 30.70 -0.55 31.55
C PRO A 33 29.93 -1.00 30.29
N GLY A 34 29.31 -2.19 30.29
CA GLY A 34 28.82 -2.85 29.08
C GLY A 34 27.44 -2.43 28.59
N LEU A 35 26.49 -2.09 29.48
CA LEU A 35 25.10 -1.85 29.06
C LEU A 35 24.80 -0.40 28.64
N THR A 36 25.45 0.59 29.24
CA THR A 36 25.21 2.01 28.93
C THR A 36 25.88 2.46 27.63
N ALA A 37 27.03 1.87 27.29
CA ALA A 37 27.76 2.20 26.06
C ALA A 37 27.06 1.66 24.80
N VAL A 38 26.38 0.51 24.89
CA VAL A 38 25.57 -0.02 23.79
C VAL A 38 24.32 0.83 23.61
N ALA A 39 23.57 1.14 24.67
CA ALA A 39 22.38 1.99 24.59
C ALA A 39 22.69 3.41 24.06
N ALA A 40 23.80 4.03 24.50
CA ALA A 40 24.25 5.32 23.99
C ALA A 40 24.80 5.26 22.55
N LYS A 41 25.39 4.13 22.13
CA LYS A 41 25.73 3.90 20.72
C LYS A 41 24.48 3.71 19.86
N THR A 42 23.47 2.98 20.32
CA THR A 42 22.23 2.77 19.57
C THR A 42 21.43 4.07 19.43
N SER A 43 21.42 4.95 20.44
CA SER A 43 20.77 6.26 20.33
C SER A 43 21.50 7.22 19.38
N HIS A 44 22.84 7.18 19.33
CA HIS A 44 23.64 7.99 18.39
C HIS A 44 23.60 7.44 16.95
N VAL A 45 23.55 6.12 16.77
CA VAL A 45 23.41 5.45 15.45
C VAL A 45 22.05 5.75 14.82
N ASN A 46 21.03 5.98 15.65
CA ASN A 46 19.72 6.39 15.14
C ASN A 46 19.73 7.84 14.66
N LEU A 47 20.38 8.79 15.36
CA LEU A 47 20.38 10.19 14.93
C LEU A 47 21.01 10.40 13.55
N MET A 48 22.16 9.77 13.26
CA MET A 48 22.81 9.93 11.94
C MET A 48 21.95 9.33 10.82
N THR A 49 21.38 8.15 11.04
CA THR A 49 20.51 7.46 10.06
C THR A 49 19.22 8.25 9.86
N ASP A 50 18.59 8.69 10.94
CA ASP A 50 17.36 9.49 10.91
C ASP A 50 17.58 10.84 10.22
N THR A 51 18.74 11.47 10.43
CA THR A 51 19.11 12.71 9.72
C THR A 51 19.22 12.46 8.22
N VAL A 52 19.83 11.34 7.80
CA VAL A 52 19.89 10.97 6.37
C VAL A 52 18.50 10.70 5.82
N ILE A 53 17.66 9.91 6.52
CA ILE A 53 16.29 9.60 6.07
C ILE A 53 15.43 10.86 5.97
N ALA A 54 15.55 11.78 6.93
CA ALA A 54 14.75 13.00 6.97
C ALA A 54 15.15 14.04 5.91
N ASN A 55 16.40 14.03 5.45
CA ASN A 55 16.93 15.07 4.56
C ASN A 55 17.22 14.58 3.13
N LEU A 56 17.25 13.27 2.88
CA LEU A 56 17.33 12.76 1.50
C LEU A 56 16.00 12.93 0.78
N ASN A 57 16.07 13.38 -0.48
CA ASN A 57 14.90 13.34 -1.35
C ASN A 57 14.51 11.86 -1.65
N PRO A 58 13.23 11.61 -1.98
CA PRO A 58 12.75 10.24 -2.20
C PRO A 58 13.50 9.47 -3.28
N GLU A 59 14.00 10.14 -4.33
CA GLU A 59 14.70 9.45 -5.42
C GLU A 59 16.10 8.98 -4.99
N THR A 60 16.83 9.83 -4.27
CA THR A 60 18.11 9.44 -3.67
C THR A 60 17.93 8.31 -2.66
N LEU A 61 16.87 8.36 -1.84
CA LEU A 61 16.57 7.27 -0.90
C LEU A 61 16.26 5.95 -1.63
N ARG A 62 15.47 5.98 -2.70
CA ARG A 62 15.21 4.80 -3.55
C ARG A 62 16.50 4.25 -4.17
N ALA A 63 17.39 5.11 -4.66
CA ALA A 63 18.67 4.69 -5.23
C ALA A 63 19.56 3.98 -4.19
N VAL A 64 19.65 4.54 -2.98
CA VAL A 64 20.39 3.93 -1.86
C VAL A 64 19.80 2.57 -1.49
N ILE A 65 18.48 2.48 -1.31
CA ILE A 65 17.81 1.21 -0.97
C ILE A 65 18.03 0.16 -2.08
N ARG A 66 17.87 0.53 -3.36
CA ARG A 66 18.14 -0.38 -4.49
C ARG A 66 19.59 -0.85 -4.50
N SER A 67 20.56 0.03 -4.22
CA SER A 67 21.97 -0.35 -4.13
C SER A 67 22.23 -1.30 -2.96
N MET A 68 21.60 -1.08 -1.80
CA MET A 68 21.71 -1.98 -0.65
C MET A 68 21.11 -3.35 -0.96
N LEU A 69 19.94 -3.39 -1.60
CA LEU A 69 19.28 -4.62 -2.02
C LEU A 69 20.06 -5.36 -3.12
N ALA A 70 20.71 -4.65 -4.05
CA ALA A 70 21.55 -5.25 -5.07
C ALA A 70 22.83 -5.89 -4.48
N GLY A 71 23.34 -5.34 -3.37
CA GLY A 71 24.47 -5.90 -2.62
C GLY A 71 24.10 -7.05 -1.68
N ASP A 72 22.80 -7.36 -1.51
CA ASP A 72 22.30 -8.38 -0.59
C ASP A 72 22.44 -9.80 -1.17
N GLN A 73 23.65 -10.35 -1.10
CA GLN A 73 23.98 -11.67 -1.66
C GLN A 73 23.16 -12.82 -1.05
N GLU A 74 22.75 -12.69 0.21
CA GLU A 74 22.02 -13.72 0.94
C GLU A 74 20.49 -13.49 0.97
N GLY A 75 20.00 -12.37 0.45
CA GLY A 75 18.56 -12.03 0.44
C GLY A 75 17.96 -11.70 1.82
N GLN A 76 18.79 -11.54 2.86
CA GLN A 76 18.34 -11.29 4.22
C GLN A 76 17.76 -9.88 4.38
N LEU A 77 18.38 -8.89 3.75
CA LEU A 77 17.92 -7.51 3.77
C LEU A 77 16.61 -7.38 2.99
N ALA A 78 16.53 -7.97 1.79
CA ALA A 78 15.33 -7.96 0.97
C ALA A 78 14.14 -8.58 1.69
N SER A 79 14.32 -9.76 2.29
CA SER A 79 13.25 -10.44 3.02
C SER A 79 12.83 -9.70 4.30
N THR A 80 13.77 -9.09 5.02
CA THR A 80 13.48 -8.28 6.21
C THR A 80 12.75 -7.00 5.84
N PHE A 81 13.19 -6.30 4.79
CA PHE A 81 12.53 -5.11 4.26
C PHE A 81 11.09 -5.43 3.85
N GLN A 82 10.89 -6.48 3.04
CA GLN A 82 9.56 -6.91 2.61
C GLN A 82 8.64 -7.20 3.79
N LYS A 83 9.11 -7.94 4.81
CA LYS A 83 8.31 -8.24 6.02
C LYS A 83 7.92 -6.98 6.79
N HIS A 84 8.79 -5.97 6.87
CA HIS A 84 8.47 -4.70 7.52
C HIS A 84 7.45 -3.90 6.72
N VAL A 85 7.59 -3.85 5.39
CA VAL A 85 6.62 -3.22 4.50
C VAL A 85 5.27 -3.91 4.61
N GLN A 86 5.19 -5.24 4.52
CA GLN A 86 3.95 -6.00 4.72
C GLN A 86 3.25 -5.63 6.03
N LYS A 87 3.98 -5.66 7.15
CA LYS A 87 3.45 -5.29 8.47
C LYS A 87 2.98 -3.85 8.54
N TYR A 88 3.66 -2.92 7.87
CA TYR A 88 3.26 -1.53 7.80
C TYR A 88 1.96 -1.38 7.00
N LEU A 89 1.91 -1.94 5.79
CA LEU A 89 0.75 -1.85 4.91
C LEU A 89 -0.49 -2.54 5.55
N GLN A 90 -0.33 -3.72 6.14
CA GLN A 90 -1.46 -4.41 6.79
C GLN A 90 -2.03 -3.66 7.99
N ARG A 91 -1.22 -2.88 8.73
CA ARG A 91 -1.73 -2.01 9.80
C ARG A 91 -2.45 -0.79 9.25
N ASP A 92 -1.93 -0.23 8.17
CA ASP A 92 -2.45 0.96 7.51
C ASP A 92 -3.73 0.68 6.69
N ASN A 93 -4.01 -0.58 6.36
CA ASN A 93 -5.25 -1.02 5.69
C ASN A 93 -6.54 -0.66 6.46
N GLY A 94 -6.45 -0.25 7.73
CA GLY A 94 -7.61 0.15 8.53
C GLY A 94 -8.01 1.63 8.44
N VAL A 95 -7.26 2.50 7.75
CA VAL A 95 -7.40 3.95 7.95
C VAL A 95 -8.49 4.61 7.09
N LEU A 96 -8.74 4.17 5.84
CA LEU A 96 -9.81 4.74 5.00
C LEU A 96 -10.45 3.71 4.04
N PRO A 97 -11.79 3.57 4.03
CA PRO A 97 -12.49 2.81 3.00
C PRO A 97 -12.24 3.40 1.60
N VAL A 98 -12.07 2.55 0.58
CA VAL A 98 -11.93 2.98 -0.83
C VAL A 98 -13.08 3.89 -1.28
N THR A 99 -14.28 3.67 -0.72
CA THR A 99 -15.49 4.49 -0.94
C THR A 99 -15.38 5.91 -0.38
N ALA A 100 -14.55 6.14 0.64
CA ALA A 100 -14.26 7.47 1.17
C ALA A 100 -13.20 8.20 0.34
N SER A 101 -12.29 7.46 -0.32
CA SER A 101 -11.24 8.02 -1.16
C SER A 101 -11.73 8.36 -2.57
N LEU A 102 -12.61 7.55 -3.15
CA LEU A 102 -13.27 7.83 -4.42
C LEU A 102 -14.49 8.70 -4.12
N ASN A 103 -14.48 9.98 -4.47
CA ASN A 103 -15.54 10.92 -4.13
C ASN A 103 -16.87 10.62 -4.89
N LEU A 104 -17.60 9.59 -4.45
CA LEU A 104 -18.77 9.03 -5.14
C LEU A 104 -19.96 9.99 -5.24
N HIS A 105 -19.94 11.13 -4.56
CA HIS A 105 -21.05 12.08 -4.54
C HIS A 105 -20.88 13.21 -5.57
N GLY A 106 -19.81 13.23 -6.36
CA GLY A 106 -19.63 14.21 -7.45
C GLY A 106 -19.33 15.64 -6.96
N GLU A 107 -19.03 15.81 -5.68
CA GLU A 107 -18.71 17.11 -5.09
C GLU A 107 -17.26 17.53 -5.34
N ALA A 108 -16.38 16.55 -5.65
CA ALA A 108 -14.98 16.81 -5.87
C ALA A 108 -14.66 16.99 -7.37
N PRO A 109 -13.80 17.97 -7.73
CA PRO A 109 -13.31 18.12 -9.09
C PRO A 109 -12.63 16.86 -9.64
N PHE A 110 -12.70 16.63 -10.96
CA PHE A 110 -12.11 15.47 -11.64
C PHE A 110 -10.64 15.22 -11.28
N HIS A 111 -9.81 16.28 -11.21
CA HIS A 111 -8.40 16.15 -10.83
C HIS A 111 -8.19 15.49 -9.46
N LYS A 112 -9.05 15.76 -8.47
CA LYS A 112 -8.97 15.13 -7.14
C LYS A 112 -9.37 13.67 -7.19
N THR A 113 -10.37 13.33 -7.98
CA THR A 113 -10.77 11.94 -8.21
C THR A 113 -9.63 11.15 -8.85
N MET A 114 -8.95 11.72 -9.85
CA MET A 114 -7.79 11.07 -10.46
C MET A 114 -6.60 10.96 -9.51
N GLU A 115 -6.34 11.96 -8.69
CA GLU A 115 -5.34 11.88 -7.63
C GLU A 115 -5.64 10.73 -6.66
N SER A 116 -6.89 10.59 -6.21
CA SER A 116 -7.32 9.48 -5.36
C SER A 116 -7.13 8.12 -6.04
N ILE A 117 -7.53 7.97 -7.31
CA ILE A 117 -7.34 6.71 -8.06
C ILE A 117 -5.85 6.38 -8.18
N ASN A 118 -5.01 7.37 -8.49
CA ASN A 118 -3.56 7.18 -8.59
C ASN A 118 -2.95 6.79 -7.23
N ASN A 119 -3.37 7.39 -6.13
CA ASN A 119 -2.92 7.02 -4.79
C ASN A 119 -3.31 5.58 -4.43
N LEU A 120 -4.54 5.17 -4.76
CA LEU A 120 -4.99 3.78 -4.59
C LEU A 120 -4.18 2.82 -5.47
N ARG A 121 -3.87 3.21 -6.71
CA ARG A 121 -3.03 2.41 -7.60
C ARG A 121 -1.60 2.25 -7.06
N MET A 122 -0.99 3.32 -6.56
CA MET A 122 0.32 3.24 -5.90
C MET A 122 0.30 2.28 -4.71
N ARG A 123 -0.83 2.25 -3.98
CA ARG A 123 -1.03 1.30 -2.89
C ARG A 123 -1.19 -0.15 -3.38
N ILE A 124 -1.95 -0.39 -4.45
CA ILE A 124 -2.07 -1.71 -5.11
C ILE A 124 -0.67 -2.21 -5.47
N LEU A 125 0.13 -1.40 -6.14
CA LEU A 125 1.50 -1.75 -6.54
C LEU A 125 2.41 -2.06 -5.35
N ALA A 126 2.29 -1.32 -4.24
CA ALA A 126 3.05 -1.58 -3.03
C ALA A 126 2.66 -2.91 -2.37
N LEU A 127 1.36 -3.25 -2.33
CA LEU A 127 0.85 -4.52 -1.82
C LEU A 127 1.32 -5.69 -2.70
N LEU A 128 1.23 -5.55 -4.03
CA LEU A 128 1.73 -6.54 -4.97
C LEU A 128 3.24 -6.75 -4.84
N GLY A 129 4.01 -5.66 -4.80
CA GLY A 129 5.46 -5.70 -4.67
C GLY A 129 5.96 -6.35 -3.39
N CYS A 130 5.15 -6.37 -2.32
CA CYS A 130 5.47 -7.07 -1.09
C CYS A 130 4.77 -8.43 -0.95
N GLY A 131 4.09 -8.94 -1.98
CA GLY A 131 3.51 -10.28 -1.99
C GLY A 131 2.17 -10.41 -1.26
N LEU A 132 1.37 -9.35 -1.24
CA LEU A 132 0.02 -9.28 -0.66
C LEU A 132 -1.05 -9.11 -1.77
N PRO A 133 -1.24 -10.10 -2.66
CA PRO A 133 -2.13 -9.94 -3.80
C PRO A 133 -3.60 -9.85 -3.40
N PHE A 134 -4.05 -10.55 -2.35
CA PHE A 134 -5.46 -10.51 -1.93
C PHE A 134 -5.84 -9.16 -1.34
N GLU A 135 -4.98 -8.57 -0.51
CA GLU A 135 -5.17 -7.23 0.02
C GLU A 135 -5.21 -6.18 -1.10
N SER A 136 -4.43 -6.39 -2.18
CA SER A 136 -4.48 -5.51 -3.35
C SER A 136 -5.82 -5.64 -4.11
N LEU A 137 -6.41 -6.84 -4.18
CA LEU A 137 -7.68 -7.08 -4.84
C LEU A 137 -8.86 -6.40 -4.14
N GLU A 138 -8.80 -6.21 -2.82
CA GLU A 138 -9.83 -5.46 -2.09
C GLU A 138 -9.92 -4.01 -2.59
N ILE A 139 -8.76 -3.40 -2.86
CA ILE A 139 -8.69 -2.04 -3.41
C ILE A 139 -9.19 -2.01 -4.85
N VAL A 140 -8.73 -2.96 -5.68
CA VAL A 140 -9.20 -3.10 -7.07
C VAL A 140 -10.71 -3.26 -7.12
N ALA A 141 -11.29 -4.13 -6.28
CA ALA A 141 -12.73 -4.35 -6.20
C ALA A 141 -13.49 -3.06 -5.85
N GLY A 142 -12.93 -2.23 -4.97
CA GLY A 142 -13.44 -0.90 -4.68
C GLY A 142 -13.47 0.00 -5.93
N ILE A 143 -12.37 0.05 -6.69
CA ILE A 143 -12.30 0.86 -7.90
C ILE A 143 -13.27 0.35 -8.98
N VAL A 144 -13.31 -0.97 -9.23
CA VAL A 144 -14.21 -1.60 -10.20
C VAL A 144 -15.66 -1.23 -9.93
N ARG A 145 -16.13 -1.35 -8.68
CA ARG A 145 -17.51 -1.01 -8.27
C ARG A 145 -17.88 0.45 -8.56
N HIS A 146 -16.90 1.34 -8.68
CA HIS A 146 -17.13 2.77 -8.88
C HIS A 146 -16.75 3.28 -10.26
N SER A 147 -16.07 2.48 -11.07
CA SER A 147 -15.61 2.86 -12.40
C SER A 147 -16.74 3.25 -13.37
N ALA A 148 -17.77 2.40 -13.56
CA ALA A 148 -18.89 2.70 -14.45
C ALA A 148 -19.73 3.93 -13.99
N PRO A 149 -20.05 4.10 -12.69
CA PRO A 149 -20.62 5.36 -12.21
C PRO A 149 -19.76 6.60 -12.45
N LEU A 150 -18.42 6.47 -12.36
CA LEU A 150 -17.51 7.58 -12.62
C LEU A 150 -17.47 7.95 -14.10
N LEU A 151 -17.34 6.96 -14.99
CA LEU A 151 -17.26 7.17 -16.43
C LEU A 151 -18.48 7.93 -16.98
N ARG A 152 -19.67 7.70 -16.41
CA ARG A 152 -20.92 8.42 -16.76
C ARG A 152 -20.94 9.90 -16.37
N ARG A 153 -20.04 10.35 -15.50
CA ARG A 153 -20.02 11.71 -14.93
C ARG A 153 -18.88 12.56 -15.46
N VAL A 154 -17.93 11.94 -16.15
CA VAL A 154 -16.73 12.60 -16.64
C VAL A 154 -17.04 13.27 -17.98
N ASP A 155 -16.48 14.45 -18.19
CA ASP A 155 -16.60 15.15 -19.47
C ASP A 155 -15.85 14.38 -20.56
N LEU A 156 -16.29 14.48 -21.81
CA LEU A 156 -15.66 13.79 -22.95
C LEU A 156 -14.15 14.08 -23.08
N ALA A 157 -13.69 15.24 -22.62
CA ALA A 157 -12.26 15.62 -22.64
C ALA A 157 -11.40 14.83 -21.64
N ASP A 158 -12.01 14.32 -20.58
CA ASP A 158 -11.37 13.63 -19.46
C ASP A 158 -11.58 12.10 -19.51
N GLU A 159 -12.48 11.62 -20.36
CA GLU A 159 -12.85 10.21 -20.52
C GLU A 159 -11.65 9.32 -20.86
N ASP A 160 -10.85 9.71 -21.86
CA ASP A 160 -9.65 8.96 -22.27
C ASP A 160 -8.63 8.83 -21.11
N THR A 161 -8.50 9.87 -20.29
CA THR A 161 -7.59 9.88 -19.13
C THR A 161 -8.06 8.90 -18.06
N LEU A 162 -9.37 8.87 -17.81
CA LEU A 162 -9.95 7.90 -16.89
C LEU A 162 -9.81 6.47 -17.43
N LEU A 163 -10.19 6.21 -18.68
CA LEU A 163 -10.07 4.89 -19.31
C LEU A 163 -8.64 4.37 -19.32
N SER A 164 -7.67 5.21 -19.67
CA SER A 164 -6.24 4.87 -19.60
C SER A 164 -5.81 4.47 -18.19
N THR A 165 -6.31 5.17 -17.17
CA THR A 165 -6.01 4.83 -15.77
C THR A 165 -6.68 3.53 -15.34
N LEU A 166 -7.93 3.29 -15.73
CA LEU A 166 -8.64 2.04 -15.44
C LEU A 166 -7.99 0.85 -16.15
N ALA A 167 -7.56 1.00 -17.40
CA ALA A 167 -6.81 -0.02 -18.13
C ALA A 167 -5.45 -0.33 -17.47
N ALA A 168 -4.84 0.65 -16.82
CA ALA A 168 -3.62 0.44 -16.05
C ALA A 168 -3.90 -0.34 -14.75
N ILE A 169 -5.06 -0.14 -14.12
CA ILE A 169 -5.51 -0.91 -12.96
C ILE A 169 -5.92 -2.34 -13.36
N ASP A 170 -6.50 -2.52 -14.55
CA ASP A 170 -6.72 -3.84 -15.14
C ASP A 170 -5.40 -4.61 -15.30
N ALA A 171 -4.33 -3.95 -15.76
CA ALA A 171 -3.01 -4.58 -15.80
C ALA A 171 -2.52 -4.98 -14.39
N ASP A 172 -2.79 -4.17 -13.37
CA ASP A 172 -2.44 -4.49 -11.97
C ASP A 172 -3.30 -5.66 -11.42
N LEU A 173 -4.58 -5.75 -11.83
CA LEU A 173 -5.46 -6.89 -11.55
C LEU A 173 -4.94 -8.19 -12.19
N VAL A 174 -4.48 -8.12 -13.45
CA VAL A 174 -3.85 -9.27 -14.12
C VAL A 174 -2.60 -9.71 -13.36
N GLN A 175 -1.77 -8.79 -12.88
CA GLN A 175 -0.59 -9.11 -12.07
C GLN A 175 -0.96 -9.78 -10.73
N ALA A 176 -1.94 -9.23 -10.03
CA ALA A 176 -2.45 -9.80 -8.78
C ALA A 176 -2.95 -11.24 -8.99
N SER A 177 -3.76 -11.41 -10.03
CA SER A 177 -4.33 -12.70 -10.44
C SER A 177 -3.22 -13.69 -10.82
N THR A 178 -2.21 -13.25 -11.58
CA THR A 178 -1.05 -14.06 -11.96
C THR A 178 -0.25 -14.52 -10.75
N ALA A 179 -0.07 -13.66 -9.74
CA ALA A 179 0.59 -14.02 -8.49
C ALA A 179 -0.19 -15.12 -7.72
N ILE A 180 -1.52 -15.01 -7.68
CA ILE A 180 -2.41 -16.01 -7.07
C ILE A 180 -2.37 -17.33 -7.86
N GLN A 181 -2.48 -17.26 -9.18
CA GLN A 181 -2.39 -18.45 -10.05
C GLN A 181 -1.05 -19.16 -9.87
N SER A 182 0.06 -18.41 -9.86
CA SER A 182 1.40 -18.94 -9.61
C SER A 182 1.52 -19.60 -8.24
N TYR A 183 0.91 -19.01 -7.21
CA TYR A 183 0.86 -19.59 -5.87
C TYR A 183 0.11 -20.93 -5.85
N LEU A 184 -1.03 -21.02 -6.54
CA LEU A 184 -1.81 -22.26 -6.65
C LEU A 184 -1.04 -23.35 -7.41
N MET A 185 -0.44 -23.00 -8.55
CA MET A 185 0.33 -23.95 -9.37
C MET A 185 1.56 -24.50 -8.64
N LYS A 186 2.31 -23.65 -7.92
CA LYS A 186 3.54 -24.07 -7.22
C LYS A 186 3.27 -25.01 -6.04
N ASN A 187 2.13 -24.85 -5.39
CA ASN A 187 1.82 -25.58 -4.16
C ASN A 187 0.83 -26.74 -4.37
N GLY A 188 0.25 -26.88 -5.57
CA GLY A 188 -0.65 -27.98 -5.95
C GLY A 188 -1.79 -28.17 -4.95
N ASN A 189 -2.12 -29.43 -4.63
CA ASN A 189 -3.18 -29.78 -3.67
C ASN A 189 -2.91 -29.35 -2.21
N ARG A 190 -1.71 -28.84 -1.88
CA ARG A 190 -1.33 -28.45 -0.51
C ARG A 190 -1.68 -26.99 -0.19
N SER A 191 -1.80 -26.12 -1.21
CA SER A 191 -2.32 -24.76 -1.02
C SER A 191 -3.71 -24.66 -1.59
N ARG A 192 -4.70 -24.75 -0.70
CA ARG A 192 -6.02 -24.24 -0.99
C ARG A 192 -6.08 -22.80 -0.52
N LEU A 193 -6.73 -21.95 -1.32
CA LEU A 193 -7.16 -20.65 -0.83
C LEU A 193 -8.08 -20.85 0.37
N SER A 194 -7.99 -19.95 1.34
CA SER A 194 -8.96 -19.93 2.43
C SER A 194 -10.36 -19.60 1.89
N GLU A 195 -11.41 -19.98 2.60
CA GLU A 195 -12.79 -19.63 2.21
C GLU A 195 -12.98 -18.12 2.06
N CYS A 196 -12.28 -17.32 2.87
CA CYS A 196 -12.28 -15.86 2.77
C CYS A 196 -11.66 -15.38 1.45
N GLN A 197 -10.51 -15.96 1.04
CA GLN A 197 -9.85 -15.65 -0.22
C GLN A 197 -10.70 -16.06 -1.43
N VAL A 198 -11.34 -17.22 -1.38
CA VAL A 198 -12.27 -17.64 -2.44
C VAL A 198 -13.45 -16.68 -2.54
N ARG A 199 -14.02 -16.29 -1.39
CA ARG A 199 -15.10 -15.30 -1.34
C ARG A 199 -14.70 -13.97 -1.96
N ALA A 200 -13.51 -13.45 -1.63
CA ALA A 200 -13.00 -12.21 -2.18
C ALA A 200 -12.88 -12.26 -3.72
N LEU A 201 -12.44 -13.38 -4.29
CA LEU A 201 -12.38 -13.56 -5.75
C LEU A 201 -13.77 -13.59 -6.39
N VAL A 202 -14.73 -14.27 -5.76
CA VAL A 202 -16.12 -14.33 -6.25
C VAL A 202 -16.79 -12.96 -6.17
N GLU A 203 -16.60 -12.21 -5.09
CA GLU A 203 -17.13 -10.85 -4.93
C GLU A 203 -16.51 -9.88 -5.95
N LEU A 204 -15.22 -9.99 -6.22
CA LEU A 204 -14.57 -9.22 -7.27
C LEU A 204 -15.15 -9.55 -8.65
N LYS A 205 -15.36 -10.85 -8.94
CA LYS A 205 -15.96 -11.27 -10.22
C LYS A 205 -17.36 -10.69 -10.40
N GLN A 206 -18.20 -10.75 -9.36
CA GLN A 206 -19.53 -10.14 -9.38
C GLN A 206 -19.46 -8.63 -9.61
N GLY A 207 -18.48 -7.95 -9.02
CA GLY A 207 -18.24 -6.53 -9.26
C GLY A 207 -17.84 -6.22 -10.71
N LEU A 208 -17.01 -7.07 -11.32
CA LEU A 208 -16.60 -6.94 -12.72
C LEU A 208 -17.78 -7.20 -13.68
N ASP A 209 -18.57 -8.24 -13.43
CA ASP A 209 -19.79 -8.54 -14.20
C ASP A 209 -20.78 -7.39 -14.17
N GLU A 210 -21.01 -6.83 -12.98
CA GLU A 210 -21.89 -5.69 -12.81
C GLU A 210 -21.34 -4.42 -13.50
N CYS A 211 -20.02 -4.21 -13.43
CA CYS A 211 -19.37 -3.12 -14.14
C CYS A 211 -19.52 -3.27 -15.67
N GLN A 212 -19.28 -4.46 -16.21
CA GLN A 212 -19.43 -4.74 -17.65
C GLN A 212 -20.87 -4.51 -18.10
N ARG A 213 -21.84 -5.05 -17.35
CA ARG A 213 -23.28 -4.85 -17.62
C ARG A 213 -23.66 -3.37 -17.62
N GLN A 214 -23.10 -2.57 -16.72
CA GLN A 214 -23.32 -1.12 -16.71
C GLN A 214 -22.68 -0.43 -17.91
N SER A 215 -21.46 -0.81 -18.29
CA SER A 215 -20.78 -0.28 -19.47
C SER A 215 -21.58 -0.57 -20.75
N ASP A 216 -22.03 -1.81 -20.94
CA ASP A 216 -22.84 -2.24 -22.08
C ASP A 216 -24.15 -1.46 -22.18
N ALA A 217 -24.84 -1.27 -21.04
CA ALA A 217 -26.12 -0.56 -20.99
C ALA A 217 -26.01 0.92 -21.38
N HIS A 218 -24.82 1.52 -21.25
CA HIS A 218 -24.57 2.93 -21.57
C HIS A 218 -23.69 3.11 -22.82
N GLY A 219 -23.28 2.03 -23.46
CA GLY A 219 -22.41 2.07 -24.64
C GLY A 219 -21.00 2.61 -24.37
N THR A 220 -20.52 2.49 -23.12
CA THR A 220 -19.16 2.91 -22.74
C THR A 220 -18.18 1.74 -22.76
N GLU A 221 -16.89 2.02 -22.92
CA GLU A 221 -15.86 0.96 -22.92
C GLU A 221 -15.77 0.24 -21.55
N PHE A 222 -15.52 -1.06 -21.58
CA PHE A 222 -15.23 -1.86 -20.40
C PHE A 222 -13.72 -2.05 -20.23
N ALA A 223 -13.13 -1.38 -19.23
CA ALA A 223 -11.68 -1.30 -19.08
C ALA A 223 -11.00 -2.54 -18.46
N PHE A 224 -11.76 -3.53 -17.99
CA PHE A 224 -11.25 -4.64 -17.16
C PHE A 224 -11.35 -6.03 -17.81
N GLU A 225 -11.36 -6.08 -19.14
CA GLU A 225 -11.55 -7.33 -19.91
C GLU A 225 -10.50 -8.40 -19.55
N ARG A 226 -9.21 -8.04 -19.59
CA ARG A 226 -8.12 -8.99 -19.36
C ARG A 226 -8.09 -9.51 -17.92
N GLY A 227 -8.34 -8.63 -16.96
CA GLY A 227 -8.40 -8.99 -15.55
C GLY A 227 -9.60 -9.89 -15.24
N MET A 228 -10.74 -9.68 -15.90
CA MET A 228 -11.90 -10.54 -15.79
C MET A 228 -11.63 -11.95 -16.34
N ASP A 229 -11.04 -12.06 -17.53
CA ASP A 229 -10.67 -13.35 -18.12
C ASP A 229 -9.73 -14.15 -17.21
N MET A 230 -8.69 -13.48 -16.69
CA MET A 230 -7.73 -14.11 -15.78
C MET A 230 -8.39 -14.57 -14.46
N LEU A 231 -9.36 -13.82 -13.96
CA LEU A 231 -10.10 -14.18 -12.76
C LEU A 231 -11.00 -15.40 -12.98
N ASP A 232 -11.62 -15.52 -14.16
CA ASP A 232 -12.40 -16.69 -14.55
C ASP A 232 -11.55 -17.96 -14.59
N GLU A 233 -10.33 -17.88 -15.12
CA GLU A 233 -9.37 -18.99 -15.08
C GLU A 233 -9.07 -19.43 -13.65
N ILE A 234 -8.79 -18.48 -12.75
CA ILE A 234 -8.49 -18.78 -11.34
C ILE A 234 -9.68 -19.43 -10.65
N LEU A 235 -10.88 -18.87 -10.83
CA LEU A 235 -12.09 -19.43 -10.24
C LEU A 235 -12.39 -20.84 -10.78
N ALA A 236 -12.08 -21.13 -12.04
CA ALA A 236 -12.19 -22.46 -12.61
C ALA A 236 -11.19 -23.46 -11.99
N MET A 237 -10.00 -23.01 -11.58
CA MET A 237 -9.04 -23.86 -10.86
C MET A 237 -9.49 -24.16 -9.42
N VAL A 238 -10.06 -23.17 -8.72
CA VAL A 238 -10.47 -23.30 -7.31
C VAL A 238 -11.70 -24.19 -7.14
N LYS A 239 -12.58 -24.28 -8.15
CA LYS A 239 -13.77 -25.14 -8.15
C LYS A 239 -13.47 -26.64 -8.35
N ARG A 240 -12.23 -27.01 -8.71
CA ARG A 240 -11.79 -28.39 -8.93
C ARG A 240 -11.25 -29.02 -7.64
#